data_AF-A0A7S3PSE6-F1
#
_entry.id   AF-A0A7S3PSE6-F1
#
_cell.length_a   1.000
_cell.length_b   1.000
_cell.length_c   1.000
_cell.angle_alpha   90.00
_cell.angle_beta   90.00
_cell.angle_gamma   90.00
#
_symmetry.space_group_name_H-M   'P 1'
#
loop_
_entity.id
_entity.type
_entity.pdbx_description
1 polymer ?
#
loop_
_entity_poly.entity_id
_entity_poly.type
_entity_poly.pdbx_seq_one_letter_code
_entity_poly.pdbx_strand_id
1 'polypeptide(L)'
;PIEYCVAREWDKAQDIMSKIYKDIQEIQSVLKGSSLLTPRTQNQALELMNDKLPRDWSKLWEGPESPQMWLRSVISRRIAIKRWISMSDADLISKPIDLAEIFNP
;
A
#
# COMPACT_ATOMS: atom_id res chain seq x y z
N PRO A 1 -4.69 -15.52 -17.65
CA PRO A 1 -3.23 -15.50 -17.94
C PRO A 1 -2.48 -14.85 -16.77
N ILE A 2 -1.21 -15.23 -16.55
CA ILE A 2 -0.40 -14.72 -15.42
C ILE A 2 -0.25 -13.18 -15.47
N GLU A 3 -0.16 -12.62 -16.68
CA GLU A 3 -0.15 -11.16 -16.93
C GLU A 3 -1.34 -10.43 -16.31
N TYR A 4 -2.55 -11.00 -16.43
CA TYR A 4 -3.76 -10.39 -15.87
C TYR A 4 -3.71 -10.35 -14.34
N CYS A 5 -3.17 -11.39 -13.70
CA CYS A 5 -2.97 -11.39 -12.25
C CYS A 5 -1.97 -10.31 -11.84
N VAL A 6 -0.82 -10.23 -12.53
CA VAL A 6 0.21 -9.23 -12.25
C VAL A 6 -0.30 -7.80 -12.46
N ALA A 7 -1.08 -7.56 -13.53
CA ALA A 7 -1.72 -6.26 -13.79
C ALA A 7 -2.72 -5.87 -12.70
N ARG A 8 -3.57 -6.80 -12.26
CA ARG A 8 -4.52 -6.55 -11.17
C ARG A 8 -3.83 -6.24 -9.84
N GLU A 9 -2.77 -6.99 -9.52
CA GLU A 9 -1.97 -6.74 -8.31
C GLU A 9 -1.26 -5.38 -8.37
N TRP A 10 -0.85 -4.94 -9.56
CA TRP A 10 -0.29 -3.61 -9.76
C TRP A 10 -1.30 -2.49 -9.51
N ASP A 11 -2.50 -2.61 -10.06
CA ASP A 11 -3.56 -1.62 -9.86
C ASP A 11 -3.89 -1.51 -8.36
N LYS A 12 -4.02 -2.66 -7.67
CA LYS A 12 -4.19 -2.69 -6.21
C LYS A 12 -3.04 -1.98 -5.48
N ALA A 13 -1.79 -2.20 -5.91
CA ALA A 13 -0.63 -1.52 -5.33
C ALA A 13 -0.68 0.01 -5.52
N GLN A 14 -1.12 0.49 -6.69
CA GLN A 14 -1.27 1.92 -6.96
C GLN A 14 -2.41 2.55 -6.16
N ASP A 15 -3.54 1.85 -6.03
CA ASP A 15 -4.67 2.31 -5.25
C ASP A 15 -4.30 2.50 -3.78
N ILE A 16 -3.64 1.49 -3.20
CA ILE A 16 -3.14 1.54 -1.82
C ILE A 16 -2.16 2.72 -1.65
N MET A 17 -1.16 2.84 -2.53
CA MET A 17 -0.17 3.92 -2.42
C MET A 17 -0.78 5.30 -2.58
N SER A 18 -1.72 5.47 -3.51
CA SER A 18 -2.39 6.75 -3.76
C SER A 18 -3.23 7.16 -2.56
N LYS A 19 -3.93 6.20 -1.92
CA LYS A 19 -4.71 6.44 -0.71
C LYS A 19 -3.81 6.83 0.47
N ILE A 20 -2.72 6.09 0.72
CA ILE A 20 -1.74 6.42 1.77
C ILE A 20 -1.16 7.82 1.55
N TYR A 21 -0.71 8.11 0.32
CA TYR A 21 -0.12 9.40 -0.01
C TYR A 21 -1.10 10.54 0.24
N LYS A 22 -2.34 10.39 -0.21
CA LYS A 22 -3.40 11.40 0.01
C LYS A 22 -3.66 11.63 1.50
N ASP A 23 -3.76 10.57 2.29
CA ASP A 23 -4.02 10.68 3.74
C ASP A 23 -2.86 11.38 4.47
N ILE A 24 -1.61 11.04 4.15
CA ILE A 24 -0.44 11.70 4.72
C ILE A 24 -0.38 13.18 4.31
N GLN A 25 -0.66 13.50 3.04
CA GLN A 25 -0.71 14.88 2.56
C GLN A 25 -1.80 15.69 3.25
N GLU A 26 -2.96 15.09 3.50
CA GLU A 26 -4.07 15.73 4.21
C GLU A 26 -3.67 16.03 5.67
N ILE A 27 -3.07 15.06 6.38
CA ILE A 27 -2.55 15.28 7.74
C ILE A 27 -1.49 16.40 7.73
N GLN A 28 -0.54 16.37 6.79
CA GLN A 28 0.49 17.41 6.68
C GLN A 28 -0.08 18.80 6.40
N SER A 29 -1.13 18.88 5.57
CA SER A 29 -1.80 20.14 5.26
C SER A 29 -2.52 20.72 6.48
N VAL A 30 -3.15 19.86 7.28
CA VAL A 30 -3.78 20.27 8.55
C VAL A 30 -2.72 20.78 9.52
N LEU A 31 -1.59 20.07 9.66
CA LEU A 31 -0.48 20.49 10.55
C LEU A 31 0.17 21.81 10.13
N LYS A 32 0.25 22.07 8.82
CA LYS A 32 0.76 23.34 8.27
C LYS A 32 -0.25 24.48 8.30
N GLY A 33 -1.49 24.22 8.72
CA GLY A 33 -2.57 25.21 8.74
C GLY A 33 -3.15 25.57 7.36
N SER A 34 -2.87 24.76 6.33
CA SER A 34 -3.36 24.97 4.97
C SER A 34 -4.66 24.22 4.66
N SER A 35 -5.18 23.41 5.58
CA SER A 35 -6.48 22.74 5.48
C SER A 35 -7.18 22.62 6.84
N LEU A 36 -8.50 22.47 6.82
CA LEU A 36 -9.31 22.29 8.02
C LEU A 36 -9.13 20.89 8.62
N LEU A 37 -9.04 20.81 9.95
CA LEU A 37 -9.09 19.55 10.67
C LEU A 37 -10.49 18.92 10.54
N THR A 38 -10.55 17.67 10.07
CA THR A 38 -11.79 16.89 10.05
C THR A 38 -11.72 15.73 11.05
N PRO A 39 -12.86 15.19 11.52
CA PRO A 39 -12.86 14.02 12.41
C PRO A 39 -12.12 12.81 11.81
N ARG A 40 -12.17 12.63 10.48
CA ARG A 40 -11.43 11.58 9.78
C ARG A 40 -9.92 11.79 9.92
N THR A 41 -9.43 12.96 9.52
CA THR A 41 -7.99 13.29 9.56
C THR A 41 -7.47 13.26 11.01
N GLN A 42 -8.28 13.72 11.97
CA GLN A 42 -7.96 13.67 13.40
C GLN A 42 -7.80 12.22 13.88
N ASN A 43 -8.76 11.35 13.58
CA ASN A 43 -8.70 9.94 13.98
C ASN A 43 -7.51 9.21 13.35
N GLN A 44 -7.27 9.41 12.04
CA GLN A 44 -6.12 8.82 11.37
C GLN A 44 -4.79 9.29 11.98
N ALA A 45 -4.67 10.57 12.28
CA ALA A 45 -3.47 11.11 12.93
C ALA A 45 -3.28 10.53 14.34
N LEU A 46 -4.35 10.40 15.13
CA LEU A 46 -4.31 9.79 16.46
C LEU A 46 -3.92 8.30 16.41
N GLU A 47 -4.45 7.54 15.46
CA GLU A 47 -4.09 6.13 15.27
C GLU A 47 -2.58 6.01 14.98
N LEU A 48 -2.06 6.80 14.04
CA LEU A 48 -0.63 6.82 13.69
C LEU A 48 0.27 7.27 14.84
N MET A 49 -0.13 8.28 15.61
CA MET A 49 0.64 8.75 16.78
C MET A 49 0.73 7.69 17.88
N ASN A 50 -0.25 6.78 17.96
CA ASN A 50 -0.27 5.68 18.93
C ASN A 50 0.33 4.37 18.37
N ASP A 51 1.06 4.44 17.25
CA ASP A 51 1.60 3.28 16.53
C ASP A 51 0.54 2.23 16.16
N LYS A 52 -0.69 2.68 15.86
CA LYS A 52 -1.80 1.81 15.42
C LYS A 52 -2.07 2.00 13.93
N LEU A 53 -2.27 0.90 13.22
CA LEU A 53 -2.60 0.94 11.80
C LEU A 53 -3.99 1.57 11.60
N PRO A 54 -4.12 2.62 10.77
CA PRO A 54 -5.42 3.21 10.52
C PRO A 54 -6.42 2.21 9.94
N ARG A 55 -7.65 2.22 10.45
CA ARG A 55 -8.69 1.27 10.02
C ARG A 55 -8.93 1.31 8.52
N ASP A 56 -8.87 2.50 7.94
CA ASP A 56 -9.04 2.69 6.49
C ASP A 56 -7.95 2.01 5.67
N TRP A 57 -6.73 1.89 6.20
CA TRP A 57 -5.62 1.20 5.52
C TRP A 57 -5.74 -0.31 5.67
N SER A 58 -6.10 -0.79 6.87
CA SER A 58 -6.30 -2.22 7.13
C SER A 58 -7.36 -2.86 6.23
N LYS A 59 -8.37 -2.08 5.81
CA LYS A 59 -9.43 -2.53 4.88
C LYS A 59 -8.93 -2.73 3.45
N LEU A 60 -7.85 -2.07 3.05
CA LEU A 60 -7.30 -2.17 1.69
C LEU A 60 -6.45 -3.43 1.53
N TRP A 61 -5.74 -3.81 2.59
CA TRP A 61 -4.89 -4.99 2.62
C TRP A 61 -4.64 -5.47 4.05
N GLU A 62 -4.92 -6.75 4.28
CA GLU A 62 -4.61 -7.45 5.52
C GLU A 62 -3.11 -7.74 5.58
N GLY A 63 -2.44 -7.15 6.56
CA GLY A 63 -1.00 -7.24 6.74
C GLY A 63 -0.61 -7.08 8.20
N PRO A 64 0.67 -6.81 8.50
CA PRO A 64 1.13 -6.59 9.86
C PRO A 64 0.35 -5.46 10.56
N GLU A 65 0.10 -5.61 11.86
CA GLU A 65 -0.63 -4.59 12.65
C GLU A 65 0.20 -3.32 12.90
N SER A 66 1.53 -3.43 12.90
CA SER A 66 2.42 -2.28 13.06
C SER A 66 2.38 -1.40 11.79
N PRO A 67 2.06 -0.10 11.88
CA PRO A 67 2.05 0.82 10.73
C PRO A 67 3.35 0.82 9.93
N GLN A 68 4.50 0.80 10.62
CA GLN A 68 5.80 0.82 9.96
C GLN A 68 6.05 -0.47 9.18
N MET A 69 5.75 -1.62 9.78
CA MET A 69 5.89 -2.92 9.12
C MET A 69 4.92 -3.07 7.95
N TRP A 70 3.68 -2.59 8.11
CA TRP A 70 2.67 -2.60 7.07
C TRP A 70 3.10 -1.75 5.86
N LEU A 71 3.56 -0.51 6.09
CA LEU A 71 4.05 0.38 5.02
C LEU A 71 5.26 -0.22 4.29
N ARG A 72 6.23 -0.77 5.02
CA ARG A 72 7.40 -1.45 4.41
C ARG A 72 6.96 -2.63 3.56
N SER A 73 5.99 -3.40 4.05
CA SER A 73 5.44 -4.57 3.36
C SER A 73 4.72 -4.19 2.06
N VAL A 74 3.92 -3.12 2.08
CA VAL A 74 3.26 -2.57 0.87
C VAL A 74 4.29 -2.10 -0.16
N ILE A 75 5.31 -1.35 0.28
CA ILE A 75 6.36 -0.83 -0.62
C ILE A 75 7.15 -1.97 -1.25
N SER A 76 7.56 -2.96 -0.45
CA SER A 76 8.30 -4.13 -0.94
C SER A 76 7.52 -4.87 -2.03
N ARG A 77 6.23 -5.16 -1.79
CA ARG A 77 5.34 -5.81 -2.77
C ARG A 77 5.17 -4.97 -4.03
N ARG A 78 4.95 -3.67 -3.90
CA ARG A 78 4.86 -2.77 -5.08
C ARG A 78 6.13 -2.81 -5.93
N ILE A 79 7.31 -2.84 -5.30
CA ILE A 79 8.58 -2.93 -6.02
C ILE A 79 8.70 -4.27 -6.75
N ALA A 80 8.34 -5.38 -6.09
CA ALA A 80 8.33 -6.70 -6.67
C ALA A 80 7.36 -6.80 -7.87
N ILE A 81 6.11 -6.37 -7.70
CA ILE A 81 5.09 -6.37 -8.76
C ILE A 81 5.53 -5.48 -9.93
N LYS A 82 6.13 -4.30 -9.67
CA LYS A 82 6.68 -3.44 -10.74
C LYS A 82 7.73 -4.19 -11.56
N ARG A 83 8.60 -4.95 -10.89
CA ARG A 83 9.61 -5.77 -11.55
C ARG A 83 8.95 -6.83 -12.43
N TRP A 84 7.89 -7.49 -11.97
CA TRP A 84 7.21 -8.53 -12.72
C TRP A 84 6.46 -8.01 -13.95
N ILE A 85 5.84 -6.82 -13.87
CA ILE A 85 5.23 -6.17 -15.06
C ILE A 85 6.26 -5.94 -16.16
N SER A 86 7.51 -5.71 -15.79
CA SER A 86 8.59 -5.51 -16.77
C SER A 86 9.20 -6.80 -17.31
N MET A 87 8.79 -7.97 -16.80
CA MET A 87 9.27 -9.28 -17.27
C MET A 87 8.40 -9.82 -18.40
N SER A 88 8.98 -10.67 -19.24
CA SER A 88 8.24 -11.44 -20.23
C SER A 88 7.51 -12.63 -19.60
N ASP A 89 6.49 -13.17 -20.27
CA ASP A 89 5.80 -14.40 -19.83
C ASP A 89 6.76 -15.57 -19.61
N ALA A 90 7.74 -15.73 -20.49
CA ALA A 90 8.75 -16.78 -20.37
C ALA A 90 9.64 -16.58 -19.12
N ASP A 91 9.94 -15.33 -18.77
CA ASP A 91 10.69 -15.00 -17.55
C ASP A 91 9.86 -15.21 -16.28
N LEU A 92 8.57 -14.87 -16.30
CA LEU A 92 7.67 -15.06 -15.17
C LEU A 92 7.47 -16.53 -14.84
N ILE A 93 7.44 -17.38 -15.86
CA ILE A 93 7.26 -18.83 -15.69
C ILE A 93 8.59 -19.51 -15.30
N SER A 94 9.73 -19.00 -15.78
CA SER A 94 11.04 -19.64 -15.54
C SER A 94 11.70 -19.23 -14.23
N LYS A 95 11.39 -18.04 -13.69
CA LYS A 95 11.98 -17.55 -12.44
C LYS A 95 11.07 -17.89 -11.26
N PRO A 96 11.63 -18.29 -10.11
CA PRO A 96 10.82 -18.49 -8.91
C PRO A 96 10.21 -17.15 -8.49
N ILE A 97 8.87 -17.11 -8.49
CA ILE A 97 8.08 -15.99 -7.99
C ILE A 97 7.76 -16.29 -6.52
N ASP A 98 8.15 -15.39 -5.62
CA ASP A 98 7.76 -15.50 -4.23
C ASP A 98 6.32 -14.96 -4.06
N LEU A 99 5.39 -15.85 -3.70
CA LEU A 99 3.99 -15.49 -3.46
C LEU A 99 3.81 -14.62 -2.21
N ALA A 100 4.84 -14.48 -1.36
CA ALA A 100 4.83 -13.48 -0.30
C ALA A 100 4.87 -12.04 -0.85
N GLU A 101 5.26 -11.85 -2.12
CA GLU A 101 5.40 -10.54 -2.76
C GLU A 101 4.11 -10.03 -3.43
N ILE A 102 3.00 -10.78 -3.36
CA ILE A 102 1.66 -10.35 -3.82
C ILE A 102 0.75 -9.95 -2.68
N PHE A 103 -0.26 -9.13 -2.99
CA PHE A 103 -1.28 -8.72 -2.02
C PHE A 103 -2.38 -9.77 -1.89
N ASN A 104 -2.70 -10.49 -2.98
CA ASN A 104 -3.61 -11.63 -2.97
C ASN A 104 -2.91 -12.85 -3.60
N PRO A 105 -2.38 -13.77 -2.77
CA PRO A 105 -1.76 -15.00 -3.26
C PRO A 105 -2.71 -15.95 -4.00
#